data_AF-A0A1Q7I058-F1
#
_entry.id   AF-A0A1Q7I058-F1
#
_cell.length_a   1.000
_cell.length_b   1.000
_cell.length_c   1.000
_cell.angle_alpha   90.00
_cell.angle_beta   90.00
_cell.angle_gamma   90.00
#
_symmetry.space_group_name_H-M   'P 1'
#
loop_
_entity.id
_entity.type
_entity.pdbx_description
1 polymer ?
#
loop_
_entity_poly.entity_id
_entity_poly.type
_entity_poly.pdbx_seq_one_letter_code
_entity_poly.pdbx_strand_id
1 'polypeptide(L)'
;MVEAHARWLVASSAIALVAVASLAFLPPRARWRFAPMPDGWRLLFAVLLATQSGHVLEHTAQMVQLHILGLGGPQARGIVGALDLEWTHFAWSLWVLCASALLLRRFPHSRWLVLAVALGVWHELEHVVIMSTFLATGVVGTPGFSRPELHFLYNAMITIPLILAFRAETLRRARRATLAWRTA
;
A
#
# COMPACT_ATOMS: atom_id res chain seq x y z
N MET A 1 21.29 -19.97 -4.32
CA MET A 1 20.81 -18.57 -4.17
C MET A 1 19.42 -18.36 -4.76
N VAL A 2 19.10 -18.91 -5.95
CA VAL A 2 17.76 -18.78 -6.59
C VAL A 2 16.61 -19.27 -5.69
N GLU A 3 16.77 -20.38 -4.96
CA GLU A 3 15.73 -20.89 -4.06
C GLU A 3 15.42 -19.96 -2.88
N ALA A 4 16.40 -19.25 -2.34
CA ALA A 4 16.18 -18.38 -1.19
C ALA A 4 15.35 -17.15 -1.61
N HIS A 5 15.65 -16.58 -2.78
CA HIS A 5 14.92 -15.44 -3.34
C HIS A 5 13.48 -15.84 -3.68
N ALA A 6 13.28 -17.03 -4.25
CA ALA A 6 11.94 -17.58 -4.52
C ALA A 6 11.10 -17.76 -3.25
N ARG A 7 11.70 -18.21 -2.13
CA ARG A 7 11.00 -18.37 -0.85
C ARG A 7 10.57 -17.01 -0.25
N TRP A 8 11.41 -15.99 -0.33
CA TRP A 8 11.07 -14.62 0.10
C TRP A 8 9.99 -13.97 -0.77
N LEU A 9 10.00 -14.24 -2.07
CA LEU A 9 8.97 -13.82 -3.03
C LEU A 9 7.61 -14.47 -2.76
N VAL A 10 7.59 -15.78 -2.51
CA VAL A 10 6.36 -16.50 -2.14
C VAL A 10 5.83 -15.99 -0.80
N ALA A 11 6.69 -15.74 0.18
CA ALA A 11 6.29 -15.19 1.47
C ALA A 11 5.71 -13.77 1.35
N SER A 12 6.37 -12.87 0.63
CA SER A 12 5.90 -11.49 0.41
C SER A 12 4.62 -11.43 -0.43
N SER A 13 4.49 -12.29 -1.46
CA SER A 13 3.27 -12.44 -2.26
C SER A 13 2.11 -13.04 -1.44
N ALA A 14 2.38 -14.03 -0.59
CA ALA A 14 1.38 -14.59 0.32
C ALA A 14 0.92 -13.54 1.36
N ILE A 15 1.82 -12.69 1.85
CA ILE A 15 1.47 -11.59 2.76
C ILE A 15 0.59 -10.55 2.05
N ALA A 16 0.92 -10.17 0.80
CA ALA A 16 0.10 -9.25 0.00
C ALA A 16 -1.28 -9.86 -0.32
N LEU A 17 -1.34 -11.14 -0.70
CA LEU A 17 -2.59 -11.87 -0.91
C LEU A 17 -3.41 -11.98 0.37
N VAL A 18 -2.78 -12.27 1.52
CA VAL A 18 -3.45 -12.28 2.82
C VAL A 18 -3.95 -10.88 3.17
N ALA A 19 -3.21 -9.81 2.88
CA ALA A 19 -3.64 -8.43 3.13
C ALA A 19 -4.88 -8.06 2.27
N VAL A 20 -4.87 -8.38 0.98
CA VAL A 20 -6.00 -8.18 0.06
C VAL A 20 -7.19 -9.08 0.43
N ALA A 21 -6.92 -10.35 0.74
CA ALA A 21 -7.94 -11.29 1.21
C ALA A 21 -8.50 -10.86 2.56
N SER A 22 -7.74 -10.25 3.46
CA SER A 22 -8.23 -9.72 4.73
C SER A 22 -9.25 -8.60 4.54
N LEU A 23 -9.12 -7.81 3.47
CA LEU A 23 -10.13 -6.83 3.07
C LEU A 23 -11.38 -7.53 2.50
N ALA A 24 -11.21 -8.65 1.78
CA ALA A 24 -12.32 -9.46 1.29
C ALA A 24 -13.03 -10.25 2.40
N PHE A 25 -12.33 -10.86 3.35
CA PHE A 25 -12.91 -11.73 4.38
C PHE A 25 -13.38 -11.00 5.64
N LEU A 26 -13.58 -9.68 5.56
CA LEU A 26 -14.45 -8.99 6.51
C LEU A 26 -15.79 -9.76 6.57
N PRO A 27 -16.24 -10.20 7.76
CA PRO A 27 -17.43 -11.04 7.86
C PRO A 27 -18.62 -10.36 7.16
N PRO A 28 -19.55 -11.11 6.54
CA PRO A 28 -20.69 -10.51 5.84
C PRO A 28 -21.48 -9.51 6.71
N ARG A 29 -21.56 -9.75 8.02
CA ARG A 29 -22.16 -8.83 9.01
C ARG A 29 -21.41 -7.50 9.17
N ALA A 30 -20.12 -7.45 8.83
CA ALA A 30 -19.34 -6.22 8.73
C ALA A 30 -19.48 -5.56 7.36
N ARG A 31 -19.52 -6.34 6.26
CA ARG A 31 -19.69 -5.83 4.88
C ARG A 31 -20.95 -4.98 4.68
N TRP A 32 -22.04 -5.27 5.43
CA TRP A 32 -23.33 -4.58 5.31
C TRP A 32 -23.62 -3.53 6.40
N ARG A 33 -22.68 -3.28 7.34
CA ARG A 33 -22.78 -2.13 8.28
C ARG A 33 -22.16 -0.83 7.73
N PHE A 34 -21.68 -0.86 6.49
CA PHE A 34 -21.07 0.27 5.80
C PHE A 34 -21.99 0.85 4.70
N ALA A 35 -23.06 1.52 5.10
CA ALA A 35 -23.70 2.55 4.26
C ALA A 35 -24.22 3.68 5.17
N PRO A 36 -24.18 4.98 4.79
CA PRO A 36 -23.42 5.67 3.74
C PRO A 36 -22.17 6.38 4.33
N MET A 37 -21.12 6.62 3.55
CA MET A 37 -19.97 7.44 4.01
C MET A 37 -20.41 8.91 4.10
N PRO A 38 -20.42 9.52 5.31
CA PRO A 38 -19.52 10.66 5.50
C PRO A 38 -19.01 10.83 6.94
N ASP A 39 -17.71 10.66 7.07
CA ASP A 39 -16.79 11.48 7.87
C ASP A 39 -15.63 11.62 6.89
N GLY A 40 -15.26 12.85 6.51
CA GLY A 40 -14.24 13.08 5.47
C GLY A 40 -12.97 12.26 5.72
N TRP A 41 -12.65 12.01 6.99
CA TRP A 41 -11.51 11.18 7.40
C TRP A 41 -11.67 9.70 7.06
N ARG A 42 -12.88 9.14 7.19
CA ARG A 42 -13.14 7.74 6.81
C ARG A 42 -13.12 7.56 5.30
N LEU A 43 -13.64 8.54 4.56
CA LEU A 43 -13.57 8.53 3.10
C LEU A 43 -12.12 8.62 2.64
N LEU A 44 -11.35 9.58 3.16
CA LEU A 44 -9.92 9.68 2.86
C LEU A 44 -9.18 8.37 3.13
N PHE A 45 -9.39 7.76 4.30
CA PHE A 45 -8.69 6.53 4.65
C PHE A 45 -9.11 5.35 3.76
N ALA A 46 -10.39 5.22 3.46
CA ALA A 46 -10.86 4.16 2.57
C ALA A 46 -10.35 4.35 1.13
N VAL A 47 -10.33 5.58 0.61
CA VAL A 47 -9.76 5.90 -0.71
C VAL A 47 -8.27 5.57 -0.72
N LEU A 48 -7.51 6.03 0.28
CA LEU A 48 -6.10 5.71 0.44
C LEU A 48 -5.85 4.19 0.43
N LEU A 49 -6.64 3.44 1.20
CA LEU A 49 -6.50 1.98 1.24
C LEU A 49 -6.86 1.32 -0.09
N ALA A 50 -7.94 1.76 -0.73
CA ALA A 50 -8.38 1.19 -2.00
C ALA A 50 -7.34 1.45 -3.10
N THR A 51 -6.86 2.68 -3.23
CA THR A 51 -5.82 3.03 -4.21
C THR A 51 -4.53 2.27 -3.88
N GLN A 52 -4.04 2.34 -2.63
CA GLN A 52 -2.79 1.66 -2.27
C GLN A 52 -2.85 0.14 -2.47
N SER A 53 -3.99 -0.50 -2.18
CA SER A 53 -4.17 -1.92 -2.44
C SER A 53 -4.17 -2.24 -3.93
N GLY A 54 -4.80 -1.39 -4.75
CA GLY A 54 -4.74 -1.49 -6.21
C GLY A 54 -3.31 -1.40 -6.75
N HIS A 55 -2.50 -0.48 -6.22
CA HIS A 55 -1.10 -0.34 -6.60
C HIS A 55 -0.25 -1.56 -6.20
N VAL A 56 -0.45 -2.12 -5.00
CA VAL A 56 0.23 -3.36 -4.60
C VAL A 56 -0.20 -4.56 -5.46
N LEU A 57 -1.47 -4.60 -5.89
CA LEU A 57 -1.95 -5.64 -6.81
C LEU A 57 -1.28 -5.53 -8.19
N GLU A 58 -1.09 -4.31 -8.69
CA GLU A 58 -0.34 -4.07 -9.92
C GLU A 58 1.09 -4.64 -9.83
N HIS A 59 1.79 -4.34 -8.73
CA HIS A 59 3.13 -4.90 -8.50
C HIS A 59 3.11 -6.40 -8.22
N THR A 60 2.05 -6.95 -7.64
CA THR A 60 1.90 -8.40 -7.49
C THR A 60 1.81 -9.07 -8.86
N ALA A 61 1.04 -8.49 -9.80
CA ALA A 61 1.01 -8.97 -11.18
C ALA A 61 2.39 -8.87 -11.84
N GLN A 62 3.12 -7.77 -11.59
CA GLN A 62 4.51 -7.63 -12.03
C GLN A 62 5.43 -8.72 -11.46
N MET A 63 5.31 -9.07 -10.18
CA MET A 63 6.12 -10.14 -9.55
C MET A 63 5.79 -11.51 -10.17
N VAL A 64 4.52 -11.77 -10.45
CA VAL A 64 4.09 -13.00 -11.15
C VAL A 64 4.69 -13.03 -12.56
N GLN A 65 4.64 -11.92 -13.29
CA GLN A 65 5.22 -11.81 -14.63
C GLN A 65 6.74 -12.08 -14.63
N LEU A 66 7.49 -11.46 -13.71
CA LEU A 66 8.94 -11.65 -13.61
C LEU A 66 9.32 -13.07 -13.17
N HIS A 67 8.71 -13.58 -12.10
CA HIS A 67 9.23 -14.76 -11.40
C HIS A 67 8.49 -16.06 -11.72
N ILE A 68 7.25 -15.99 -12.19
CA ILE A 68 6.45 -17.18 -12.53
C ILE A 68 6.38 -17.34 -14.05
N LEU A 69 6.15 -16.25 -14.78
CA LEU A 69 6.04 -16.28 -16.24
C LEU A 69 7.39 -16.09 -16.96
N GLY A 70 8.44 -15.70 -16.22
CA GLY A 70 9.79 -15.51 -16.77
C GLY A 70 9.91 -14.34 -17.76
N LEU A 71 9.01 -13.36 -17.68
CA LEU A 71 9.05 -12.18 -18.53
C LEU A 71 10.22 -11.26 -18.12
N GLY A 72 10.86 -10.63 -19.10
CA GLY A 72 11.90 -9.62 -18.83
C GLY A 72 11.29 -8.30 -18.36
N GLY A 73 12.11 -7.40 -17.79
CA GLY A 73 11.67 -6.09 -17.27
C GLY A 73 10.74 -5.31 -18.22
N PRO A 74 11.07 -5.13 -19.51
CA PRO A 74 10.20 -4.42 -20.46
C PRO A 74 8.84 -5.08 -20.71
N GLN A 75 8.69 -6.36 -20.37
CA GLN A 75 7.48 -7.17 -20.58
C GLN A 75 6.69 -7.38 -19.28
N ALA A 76 7.34 -7.20 -18.11
CA ALA A 76 6.73 -7.35 -16.80
C ALA A 76 6.36 -5.98 -16.22
N ARG A 77 5.19 -5.47 -16.61
CA ARG A 77 4.73 -4.11 -16.31
C ARG A 77 3.44 -4.05 -15.48
N GLY A 78 3.00 -5.18 -14.93
CA GLY A 78 1.74 -5.28 -14.19
C GLY A 78 0.52 -5.49 -15.09
N ILE A 79 -0.68 -5.21 -14.57
CA ILE A 79 -1.97 -5.38 -15.27
C ILE A 79 -2.22 -4.20 -16.23
N VAL A 80 -1.93 -2.98 -15.77
CA VAL A 80 -2.09 -1.72 -16.49
C VAL A 80 -0.70 -1.15 -16.82
N GLY A 81 0.10 -1.91 -17.57
CA GLY A 81 1.49 -1.56 -17.87
C GLY A 81 1.74 -0.23 -18.60
N ALA A 82 0.69 0.44 -19.09
CA ALA A 82 0.78 1.82 -19.57
C ALA A 82 1.06 2.84 -18.45
N LEU A 83 0.75 2.50 -17.20
CA LEU A 83 0.98 3.35 -16.02
C LEU A 83 2.32 3.05 -15.32
N ASP A 84 3.08 2.07 -15.81
CA ASP A 84 4.41 1.73 -15.33
C ASP A 84 5.43 2.77 -15.81
N LEU A 85 5.34 3.96 -15.22
CA LEU A 85 6.13 5.16 -15.50
C LEU A 85 6.57 5.81 -14.18
N GLU A 86 7.71 6.46 -14.17
CA GLU A 86 8.37 7.05 -13.00
C GLU A 86 7.49 8.09 -12.33
N TRP A 87 6.84 8.93 -13.14
CA TRP A 87 5.90 9.94 -12.66
C TRP A 87 4.71 9.34 -11.93
N THR A 88 4.19 8.21 -12.41
CA THR A 88 3.08 7.51 -11.75
C THR A 88 3.51 7.05 -10.36
N HIS A 89 4.65 6.35 -10.26
CA HIS A 89 5.14 5.81 -9.00
C HIS A 89 5.47 6.92 -7.99
N PHE A 90 6.15 7.97 -8.45
CA PHE A 90 6.48 9.13 -7.60
C PHE A 90 5.22 9.83 -7.09
N ALA A 91 4.28 10.17 -7.98
CA ALA A 91 3.03 10.83 -7.57
C ALA A 91 2.19 9.95 -6.63
N TRP A 92 2.20 8.63 -6.84
CA TRP A 92 1.47 7.69 -6.01
C TRP A 92 2.08 7.56 -4.61
N SER A 93 3.40 7.40 -4.52
CA SER A 93 4.12 7.35 -3.24
C SER A 93 3.92 8.64 -2.44
N LEU A 94 4.03 9.80 -3.09
CA LEU A 94 3.78 11.10 -2.47
C LEU A 94 2.33 11.23 -1.98
N TRP A 95 1.34 10.79 -2.77
CA TRP A 95 -0.06 10.74 -2.36
C TRP A 95 -0.25 9.92 -1.09
N VAL A 96 0.29 8.70 -1.06
CA VAL A 96 0.18 7.77 0.06
C VAL A 96 0.80 8.37 1.32
N LEU A 97 1.99 8.96 1.20
CA LEU A 97 2.67 9.62 2.32
C LEU A 97 1.85 10.81 2.84
N CYS A 98 1.40 11.71 1.97
CA CYS A 98 0.65 12.91 2.36
C CYS A 98 -0.68 12.56 3.03
N ALA A 99 -1.45 11.63 2.44
CA ALA A 99 -2.71 11.18 3.00
C ALA A 99 -2.51 10.49 4.36
N SER A 100 -1.49 9.64 4.48
CA SER A 100 -1.14 8.96 5.73
C SER A 100 -0.71 9.94 6.83
N ALA A 101 0.10 10.95 6.48
CA ALA A 101 0.53 12.00 7.41
C ALA A 101 -0.67 12.84 7.88
N LEU A 102 -1.59 13.19 6.98
CA LEU A 102 -2.80 13.91 7.33
C LEU A 102 -3.72 13.08 8.25
N LEU A 103 -3.89 11.79 7.96
CA LEU A 103 -4.60 10.86 8.85
C LEU A 103 -3.91 10.70 10.21
N LEU A 104 -2.58 10.70 10.25
CA LEU A 104 -1.83 10.63 11.50
C LEU A 104 -2.08 11.88 12.37
N ARG A 105 -2.14 13.08 11.78
CA ARG A 105 -2.53 14.31 12.51
C ARG A 105 -3.91 14.17 13.15
N ARG A 106 -4.84 13.48 12.47
CA ARG A 106 -6.19 13.25 12.99
C ARG A 106 -6.26 12.14 14.04
N PHE A 107 -5.42 11.12 13.90
CA PHE A 107 -5.38 9.92 14.74
C PHE A 107 -3.97 9.68 15.30
N PRO A 108 -3.43 10.60 16.12
CA PRO A 108 -2.03 10.57 16.56
C PRO A 108 -1.71 9.37 17.46
N HIS A 109 -2.72 8.78 18.09
CA HIS A 109 -2.60 7.57 18.91
C HIS A 109 -2.40 6.28 18.08
N SER A 110 -2.55 6.34 16.76
CA SER A 110 -2.45 5.16 15.90
C SER A 110 -0.98 4.80 15.63
N ARG A 111 -0.41 3.91 16.46
CA ARG A 111 0.96 3.37 16.24
C ARG A 111 1.18 2.78 14.84
N TRP A 112 0.12 2.25 14.23
CA TRP A 112 0.15 1.70 12.88
C TRP A 112 0.26 2.80 11.80
N LEU A 113 -0.38 3.97 12.00
CA LEU A 113 -0.17 5.12 11.11
C LEU A 113 1.23 5.72 11.30
N VAL A 114 1.75 5.75 12.52
CA VAL A 114 3.15 6.16 12.77
C VAL A 114 4.11 5.28 11.98
N LEU A 115 3.94 3.95 12.06
CA LEU A 115 4.74 3.01 11.29
C LEU A 115 4.58 3.19 9.77
N ALA A 116 3.33 3.34 9.29
CA ALA A 116 3.04 3.58 7.87
C ALA A 116 3.73 4.85 7.35
N VAL A 117 3.68 5.94 8.11
CA VAL A 117 4.31 7.21 7.75
C VAL A 117 5.84 7.08 7.78
N ALA A 118 6.41 6.43 8.79
CA ALA A 118 7.86 6.24 8.87
C ALA A 118 8.39 5.44 7.67
N LEU A 119 7.71 4.35 7.31
CA LEU A 119 8.04 3.54 6.13
C LEU A 119 7.80 4.32 4.83
N GLY A 120 6.71 5.08 4.75
CA GLY A 120 6.39 5.92 3.59
C GLY A 120 7.42 7.03 3.37
N VAL A 121 7.94 7.66 4.42
CA VAL A 121 9.04 8.64 4.30
C VAL A 121 10.29 7.97 3.73
N TRP A 122 10.66 6.81 4.26
CA TRP A 122 11.82 6.08 3.77
C TRP A 122 11.68 5.69 2.29
N HIS A 123 10.51 5.17 1.92
CA HIS A 123 10.20 4.79 0.53
C HIS A 123 10.13 6.00 -0.40
N GLU A 124 9.61 7.15 0.06
CA GLU A 124 9.60 8.38 -0.72
C GLU A 124 11.01 8.92 -0.98
N LEU A 125 11.95 8.79 -0.05
CA LEU A 125 13.35 9.19 -0.27
C LEU A 125 13.99 8.39 -1.41
N GLU A 126 13.68 7.09 -1.51
CA GLU A 126 14.10 6.28 -2.66
C GLU A 126 13.48 6.80 -3.96
N HIS A 127 12.19 7.14 -3.95
CA HIS A 127 11.52 7.76 -5.10
C HIS A 127 12.11 9.10 -5.51
N VAL A 128 12.55 9.93 -4.55
CA VAL A 128 13.28 11.17 -4.85
C VAL A 128 14.59 10.87 -5.58
N VAL A 129 15.34 9.85 -5.14
CA VAL A 129 16.59 9.44 -5.81
C VAL A 129 16.31 8.91 -7.23
N ILE A 130 15.32 8.02 -7.39
CA ILE A 130 14.92 7.49 -8.71
C ILE A 130 14.48 8.62 -9.63
N MET A 131 13.58 9.49 -9.16
CA MET A 131 13.06 10.60 -9.94
C MET A 131 14.18 11.58 -10.32
N SER A 132 15.09 11.90 -9.41
CA SER A 132 16.24 12.76 -9.72
C SER A 132 17.13 12.17 -10.82
N THR A 133 17.32 10.85 -10.83
CA THR A 133 18.12 10.15 -11.83
C THR A 133 17.38 10.10 -13.17
N PHE A 134 16.08 9.81 -13.15
CA PHE A 134 15.22 9.85 -14.34
C PHE A 134 15.19 11.25 -14.98
N LEU A 135 15.04 12.32 -14.19
CA LEU A 135 15.06 13.70 -14.71
C LEU A 135 16.41 14.09 -15.30
N ALA A 136 17.52 13.55 -14.76
CA ALA A 136 18.86 13.82 -15.27
C ALA A 136 19.21 13.01 -16.52
N THR A 137 18.70 11.78 -16.66
CA THR A 137 19.16 10.82 -17.68
C THR A 137 18.10 10.42 -18.71
N GLY A 138 16.82 10.59 -18.39
CA GLY A 138 15.69 10.05 -19.15
C GLY A 138 15.53 8.53 -19.03
N VAL A 139 16.34 7.85 -18.21
CA VAL A 139 16.35 6.38 -18.12
C VAL A 139 15.48 5.89 -16.97
N VAL A 140 14.43 5.15 -17.33
CA VAL A 140 13.47 4.49 -16.44
C VAL A 140 14.16 3.44 -15.56
N GLY A 141 13.75 3.32 -14.30
CA GLY A 141 14.21 2.30 -13.36
C GLY A 141 15.63 2.48 -12.83
N THR A 142 16.20 3.68 -12.95
CA THR A 142 17.55 4.00 -12.45
C THR A 142 17.50 4.93 -11.23
N PRO A 143 18.40 4.78 -10.25
CA PRO A 143 19.54 3.85 -10.19
C PRO A 143 19.11 2.42 -9.86
N GLY A 144 19.88 1.42 -10.32
CA GLY A 144 19.56 -0.03 -10.22
C GLY A 144 19.42 -0.63 -8.80
N PHE A 145 19.37 0.20 -7.76
CA PHE A 145 18.82 -0.14 -6.46
C PHE A 145 17.29 -0.29 -6.49
N SER A 146 16.62 0.37 -7.45
CA SER A 146 15.18 0.25 -7.72
C SER A 146 14.85 -1.08 -8.41
N ARG A 147 14.98 -2.17 -7.66
CA ARG A 147 14.55 -3.49 -8.13
C ARG A 147 13.03 -3.63 -7.93
N PRO A 148 12.28 -4.15 -8.91
CA PRO A 148 10.85 -4.39 -8.79
C PRO A 148 10.46 -5.12 -7.49
N GLU A 149 11.30 -6.04 -7.01
CA GLU A 149 11.10 -6.79 -5.78
C GLU A 149 11.21 -5.93 -4.52
N LEU A 150 12.18 -5.01 -4.48
CA LEU A 150 12.36 -4.10 -3.33
C LEU A 150 11.21 -3.09 -3.26
N HIS A 151 10.83 -2.55 -4.42
CA HIS A 151 9.71 -1.63 -4.54
C HIS A 151 8.39 -2.31 -4.13
N PHE A 152 8.18 -3.57 -4.53
CA PHE A 152 7.05 -4.37 -4.07
C PHE A 152 7.08 -4.59 -2.55
N LEU A 153 8.25 -4.88 -1.97
CA LEU A 153 8.41 -5.08 -0.53
C LEU A 153 8.01 -3.82 0.26
N TYR A 154 8.50 -2.64 -0.12
CA TYR A 154 8.11 -1.39 0.55
C TYR A 154 6.61 -1.15 0.48
N ASN A 155 6.01 -1.33 -0.69
CA ASN A 155 4.57 -1.21 -0.89
C ASN A 155 3.78 -2.16 0.03
N ALA A 156 4.21 -3.42 0.15
CA ALA A 156 3.59 -4.36 1.07
C ALA A 156 3.78 -3.93 2.55
N MET A 157 4.99 -3.52 2.92
CA MET A 157 5.33 -3.07 4.27
C MET A 157 4.57 -1.81 4.71
N ILE A 158 4.19 -0.93 3.78
CA ILE A 158 3.35 0.26 4.06
C ILE A 158 1.87 -0.13 4.13
N THR A 159 1.41 -0.98 3.20
CA THR A 159 0.00 -1.36 3.08
C THR A 159 -0.52 -2.13 4.29
N ILE A 160 0.30 -3.03 4.86
CA ILE A 160 -0.08 -3.82 6.04
C ILE A 160 -0.41 -2.91 7.25
N PRO A 161 0.48 -2.00 7.71
CA PRO A 161 0.16 -1.00 8.72
C PRO A 161 -1.08 -0.15 8.40
N LEU A 162 -1.29 0.26 7.14
CA LEU A 162 -2.49 1.02 6.76
C LEU A 162 -3.77 0.22 7.00
N ILE A 163 -3.81 -1.06 6.62
CA ILE A 163 -4.95 -1.95 6.87
C ILE A 163 -5.19 -2.12 8.37
N LEU A 164 -4.11 -2.36 9.13
CA LEU A 164 -4.18 -2.52 10.59
C LEU A 164 -4.67 -1.24 11.28
N ALA A 165 -4.20 -0.08 10.83
CA ALA A 165 -4.62 1.23 11.32
C ALA A 165 -6.12 1.48 11.06
N PHE A 166 -6.58 1.25 9.83
CA PHE A 166 -7.99 1.43 9.46
C PHE A 166 -8.92 0.51 10.26
N ARG A 167 -8.53 -0.77 10.40
CA ARG A 167 -9.27 -1.73 11.22
C ARG A 167 -9.32 -1.29 12.67
N ALA A 168 -8.18 -0.88 13.25
CA ALA A 168 -8.12 -0.43 14.64
C ALA A 168 -8.98 0.81 14.89
N GLU A 169 -8.97 1.77 13.97
CA GLU A 169 -9.77 2.99 14.11
C GLU A 169 -11.27 2.74 13.95
N THR A 170 -11.65 1.86 13.03
CA THR A 170 -13.03 1.42 12.86
C THR A 170 -13.56 0.74 14.14
N LEU A 171 -12.77 -0.16 14.74
CA LEU A 171 -13.14 -0.84 15.98
C LEU A 171 -13.23 0.11 17.18
N ARG A 172 -12.29 1.07 17.30
CA ARG A 172 -12.33 2.09 18.37
C ARG A 172 -13.60 2.92 18.33
N ARG A 173 -14.02 3.34 17.13
CA ARG A 173 -15.25 4.12 16.95
C ARG A 173 -16.51 3.31 17.28
N ALA A 174 -16.59 2.07 16.81
CA ALA A 174 -17.72 1.19 17.14
C ALA A 174 -17.88 1.04 18.66
N ARG A 175 -16.78 0.83 19.39
CA ARG A 175 -16.80 0.76 20.86
C ARG A 175 -17.30 2.04 21.52
N ARG A 176 -16.85 3.22 21.05
CA ARG A 176 -17.31 4.52 21.57
C ARG A 176 -18.81 4.74 21.34
N ALA A 177 -19.32 4.37 20.17
CA ALA A 177 -20.75 4.46 19.86
C ALA A 177 -21.59 3.53 20.76
N THR A 178 -21.13 2.31 21.00
CA THR A 178 -21.81 1.37 21.92
C THR A 178 -21.82 1.87 23.36
N LEU A 179 -20.73 2.47 23.84
CA LEU A 179 -20.66 3.05 25.18
C LEU A 179 -21.62 4.23 25.34
N ALA A 180 -21.64 5.16 24.36
CA ALA A 180 -22.53 6.32 24.38
C ALA A 180 -24.01 5.92 24.43
N TRP A 181 -24.40 4.85 23.74
CA TRP A 181 -25.78 4.32 23.78
C TRP A 181 -26.16 3.71 25.13
N ARG A 182 -25.19 3.17 25.89
CA ARG A 182 -25.45 2.57 27.22
C ARG A 182 -25.56 3.60 28.34
N THR A 183 -25.09 4.82 28.12
CA THR A 183 -25.07 5.91 29.10
C THR A 183 -26.11 7.00 28.81
N ALA A 184 -26.89 6.85 27.73
CA ALA A 184 -27.99 7.71 27.33
C ALA A 184 -29.32 7.04 27.70
#